data_AF-A0ABD0LQF1-F1
#
_entry.id   AF-A0ABD0LQF1-F1
#
_cell.length_a   1.000
_cell.length_b   1.000
_cell.length_c   1.000
_cell.angle_alpha   90.00
_cell.angle_beta   90.00
_cell.angle_gamma   90.00
#
_symmetry.space_group_name_H-M   'P 1'
#
loop_
_entity.id
_entity.type
_entity.pdbx_description
1 polymer ?
#
loop_
_entity_poly.entity_id
_entity_poly.type
_entity_poly.pdbx_seq_one_letter_code
_entity_poly.pdbx_strand_id
1 'polypeptide(L)'
;MALSADKAKRSFEFRMSKKVAELTQVVHMLFTRNHEKEVEIEALKEAYEFEISEVIADAHVKIADLEKQLEDMLRQQGGETDRIRKLLEGEFQCREQDWNKRLEESDRMLQEERTECQNLRDMLIRAQRDIENLRQGVSEQLSSQADEVSRRDKEIERLKKHIAALEQSVKECGKESSDIIKDLERSNEKLERELRHIHGLLDESHRTRDGLLMRNKQLEADMKSLKRDFNKKVAEVIGNQKLQRNGPVQQDHNEELERLRREIQRYRLELSNRDLNFNRMFTDKQPIHVDRPGGGGGAVLKPSHSAGTAHPSSSTMMAMKREKTVSHLPSQGPMICFEEPKQFVPERHRSSLPTPQSSSDRDSRFPSICSTPEQRQRPSTNNKLVKPKPLPKEMLFSK
;
A
#
# COMPACT_ATOMS: atom_id res chain seq x y z
N MET A 1 -178.73 94.84 48.49
CA MET A 1 -178.92 93.64 47.65
C MET A 1 -177.58 93.28 47.00
N ALA A 2 -177.05 92.09 47.30
CA ALA A 2 -175.63 91.73 47.25
C ALA A 2 -175.26 90.84 46.04
N LEU A 3 -175.12 91.41 44.83
CA LEU A 3 -174.78 90.66 43.61
C LEU A 3 -173.68 91.30 42.73
N SER A 4 -172.93 92.29 43.24
CA SER A 4 -171.92 93.05 42.47
C SER A 4 -170.47 92.55 42.64
N ALA A 5 -170.18 91.74 43.67
CA ALA A 5 -168.82 91.32 44.00
C ALA A 5 -168.28 90.12 43.17
N ASP A 6 -169.15 89.33 42.53
CA ASP A 6 -168.75 88.10 41.82
C ASP A 6 -168.23 88.32 40.38
N LYS A 7 -168.61 89.42 39.72
CA LYS A 7 -168.11 89.72 38.36
C LYS A 7 -166.64 90.18 38.36
N ALA A 8 -166.19 90.86 39.42
CA ALA A 8 -164.79 91.27 39.56
C ALA A 8 -163.86 90.06 39.87
N LYS A 9 -164.33 89.09 40.66
CA LYS A 9 -163.60 87.85 40.94
C LYS A 9 -163.44 86.98 39.69
N ARG A 10 -164.48 86.82 38.87
CA ARG A 10 -164.40 86.07 37.60
C ARG A 10 -163.48 86.72 36.55
N SER A 11 -163.41 88.06 36.49
CA SER A 11 -162.45 88.78 35.64
C SER A 11 -161.00 88.58 36.10
N PHE A 12 -160.76 88.53 37.41
CA PHE A 12 -159.44 88.27 37.96
C PHE A 12 -159.03 86.81 37.74
N GLU A 13 -159.92 85.85 38.01
CA GLU A 13 -159.72 84.43 37.73
C GLU A 13 -159.45 84.17 36.24
N PHE A 14 -160.14 84.86 35.33
CA PHE A 14 -159.88 84.75 33.89
C PHE A 14 -158.51 85.35 33.50
N ARG A 15 -158.14 86.52 34.03
CA ARG A 15 -156.80 87.10 33.79
C ARG A 15 -155.70 86.24 34.39
N MET A 16 -155.93 85.65 35.55
CA MET A 16 -155.00 84.75 36.22
C MET A 16 -154.89 83.42 35.47
N SER A 17 -156.00 82.82 35.04
CA SER A 17 -156.02 81.63 34.20
C SER A 17 -155.35 81.88 32.85
N LYS A 18 -155.59 83.04 32.22
CA LYS A 18 -154.88 83.45 31.00
C LYS A 18 -153.38 83.59 31.23
N LYS A 19 -152.97 84.20 32.36
CA LYS A 19 -151.55 84.32 32.71
C LYS A 19 -150.92 82.97 33.03
N VAL A 20 -151.65 82.06 33.68
CA VAL A 20 -151.24 80.67 33.92
C VAL A 20 -151.10 79.93 32.58
N ALA A 21 -152.03 80.11 31.64
CA ALA A 21 -151.94 79.51 30.30
C ALA A 21 -150.76 80.07 29.48
N GLU A 22 -150.56 81.40 29.48
CA GLU A 22 -149.40 82.04 28.85
C GLU A 22 -148.08 81.54 29.48
N LEU A 23 -147.99 81.46 30.81
CA LEU A 23 -146.83 80.90 31.51
C LEU A 23 -146.62 79.42 31.17
N THR A 24 -147.68 78.62 31.18
CA THR A 24 -147.63 77.19 30.84
C THR A 24 -147.17 76.99 29.40
N GLN A 25 -147.61 77.84 28.47
CA GLN A 25 -147.17 77.82 27.08
C GLN A 25 -145.70 78.19 26.93
N VAL A 26 -145.24 79.25 27.61
CA VAL A 26 -143.82 79.64 27.61
C VAL A 26 -142.96 78.55 28.25
N VAL A 27 -143.41 77.95 29.35
CA VAL A 27 -142.74 76.83 30.01
C VAL A 27 -142.67 75.61 29.09
N HIS A 28 -143.77 75.24 28.42
CA HIS A 28 -143.77 74.16 27.43
C HIS A 28 -142.80 74.49 26.27
N MET A 29 -142.84 75.71 25.72
CA MET A 29 -141.91 76.11 24.66
C MET A 29 -140.45 76.06 25.11
N LEU A 30 -140.16 76.48 26.35
CA LEU A 30 -138.82 76.38 26.92
C LEU A 30 -138.39 74.92 27.11
N PHE A 31 -139.27 74.05 27.62
CA PHE A 31 -138.97 72.63 27.76
C PHE A 31 -138.78 71.94 26.41
N THR A 32 -139.63 72.22 25.42
CA THR A 32 -139.48 71.64 24.07
C THR A 32 -138.20 72.12 23.42
N ARG A 33 -137.91 73.43 23.45
CA ARG A 33 -136.67 73.96 22.88
C ARG A 33 -135.42 73.50 23.63
N ASN A 34 -135.50 73.32 24.96
CA ASN A 34 -134.39 72.79 25.74
C ASN A 34 -134.18 71.30 25.46
N HIS A 35 -135.27 70.52 25.34
CA HIS A 35 -135.21 69.11 24.97
C HIS A 35 -134.68 68.91 23.53
N GLU A 36 -135.12 69.72 22.57
CA GLU A 36 -134.57 69.73 21.21
C GLU A 36 -133.08 70.04 21.22
N LYS A 37 -132.65 71.04 21.99
CA LYS A 37 -131.22 71.34 22.17
C LYS A 37 -130.45 70.20 22.84
N GLU A 38 -131.01 69.55 23.84
CA GLU A 38 -130.41 68.38 24.49
C GLU A 38 -130.25 67.23 23.48
N VAL A 39 -131.26 66.99 22.63
CA VAL A 39 -131.20 65.99 21.55
C VAL A 39 -130.16 66.38 20.49
N GLU A 40 -130.08 67.64 20.08
CA GLU A 40 -129.04 68.12 19.15
C GLU A 40 -127.63 67.95 19.74
N ILE A 41 -127.45 68.28 21.03
CA ILE A 41 -126.19 68.11 21.74
C ILE A 41 -125.82 66.62 21.84
N GLU A 42 -126.77 65.73 22.15
CA GLU A 42 -126.51 64.29 22.24
C GLU A 42 -126.19 63.71 20.86
N ALA A 43 -126.88 64.12 19.80
CA ALA A 43 -126.58 63.70 18.42
C ALA A 43 -125.20 64.18 17.96
N LEU A 44 -124.81 65.42 18.31
CA LEU A 44 -123.46 65.95 18.07
C LEU A 44 -122.41 65.15 18.83
N LYS A 45 -122.69 64.82 20.09
CA LYS A 45 -121.80 64.01 20.92
C LYS A 45 -121.62 62.61 20.35
N GLU A 46 -122.71 61.93 19.97
CA GLU A 46 -122.65 60.61 19.31
C GLU A 46 -121.85 60.66 18.01
N ALA A 47 -122.04 61.70 17.19
CA ALA A 47 -121.28 61.90 15.95
C ALA A 47 -119.77 62.08 16.22
N TYR A 48 -119.40 62.90 17.21
CA TYR A 48 -118.00 63.07 17.60
C TYR A 48 -117.41 61.81 18.25
N GLU A 49 -118.16 61.10 19.08
CA GLU A 49 -117.71 59.83 19.68
C GLU A 49 -117.48 58.75 18.60
N PHE A 50 -118.32 58.73 17.56
CA PHE A 50 -118.12 57.86 16.40
C PHE A 50 -116.86 58.24 15.61
N GLU A 51 -116.65 59.52 15.28
CA GLU A 51 -115.44 59.99 14.57
C GLU A 51 -114.17 59.70 15.38
N ILE A 52 -114.19 59.93 16.70
CA ILE A 52 -113.09 59.58 17.61
C ILE A 52 -112.82 58.07 17.55
N SER A 53 -113.88 57.25 17.53
CA SER A 53 -113.74 55.79 17.45
C SER A 53 -113.14 55.34 16.12
N GLU A 54 -113.52 55.95 15.00
CA GLU A 54 -112.92 55.69 13.68
C GLU A 54 -111.45 56.09 13.64
N VAL A 55 -111.09 57.26 14.18
CA VAL A 55 -109.70 57.72 14.26
C VAL A 55 -108.86 56.80 15.14
N ILE A 56 -109.40 56.33 16.27
CA ILE A 56 -108.72 55.35 17.13
C ILE A 56 -108.54 54.02 16.39
N ALA A 57 -109.55 53.55 15.66
CA ALA A 57 -109.47 52.31 14.89
C ALA A 57 -108.40 52.41 13.78
N ASP A 58 -108.38 53.49 13.00
CA ASP A 58 -107.35 53.74 11.98
C ASP A 58 -105.95 53.83 12.60
N ALA A 59 -105.82 54.53 13.73
CA ALA A 59 -104.56 54.60 14.47
C ALA A 59 -104.08 53.22 14.95
N HIS A 60 -104.97 52.37 15.47
CA HIS A 60 -104.64 51.01 15.88
C HIS A 60 -104.19 50.14 14.70
N VAL A 61 -104.88 50.21 13.56
CA VAL A 61 -104.48 49.48 12.34
C VAL A 61 -103.08 49.94 11.90
N LYS A 62 -102.84 51.25 11.89
CA LYS A 62 -101.54 51.82 11.51
C LYS A 62 -100.42 51.44 12.48
N ILE A 63 -100.69 51.39 13.79
CA ILE A 63 -99.74 50.91 14.80
C ILE A 63 -99.43 49.42 14.53
N ALA A 64 -100.44 48.59 14.33
CA ALA A 64 -100.26 47.15 14.08
C ALA A 64 -99.44 46.88 12.80
N ASP A 65 -99.68 47.64 11.73
CA ASP A 65 -98.91 47.53 10.48
C ASP A 65 -97.45 47.95 10.69
N LEU A 66 -97.19 49.02 11.45
CA LEU A 66 -95.82 49.47 11.78
C LEU A 66 -95.09 48.47 12.69
N GLU A 67 -95.78 47.90 13.67
CA GLU A 67 -95.24 46.84 14.54
C GLU A 67 -94.86 45.60 13.72
N LYS A 68 -95.73 45.19 12.78
CA LYS A 68 -95.46 44.07 11.87
C LYS A 68 -94.27 44.36 10.94
N GLN A 69 -94.20 45.57 10.37
CA GLN A 69 -93.05 45.98 9.55
C GLN A 69 -91.74 45.97 10.34
N LEU A 70 -91.77 46.42 11.61
CA LEU A 70 -90.62 46.35 12.51
C LEU A 70 -90.23 44.90 12.80
N GLU A 71 -91.18 44.00 13.05
CA GLU A 71 -90.92 42.57 13.27
C GLU A 71 -90.29 41.92 12.03
N ASP A 72 -90.83 42.20 10.84
CA ASP A 72 -90.31 41.66 9.58
C ASP A 72 -88.89 42.18 9.29
N MET A 73 -88.62 43.47 9.51
CA MET A 73 -87.26 44.04 9.39
C MET A 73 -86.29 43.39 10.39
N LEU A 74 -86.69 43.21 11.65
CA LEU A 74 -85.87 42.54 12.66
C LEU A 74 -85.58 41.09 12.30
N ARG A 75 -86.56 40.35 11.76
CA ARG A 75 -86.35 38.98 11.27
C ARG A 75 -85.41 38.92 10.08
N GLN A 76 -85.55 39.84 9.12
CA GLN A 76 -84.63 39.92 7.97
C GLN A 76 -83.21 40.25 8.43
N GLN A 77 -83.04 41.23 9.32
CA GLN A 77 -81.74 41.61 9.88
C GLN A 77 -81.11 40.45 10.66
N GLY A 78 -81.90 39.74 11.48
CA GLY A 78 -81.45 38.50 12.14
C GLY A 78 -80.96 37.44 11.15
N GLY A 79 -81.73 37.17 10.10
CA GLY A 79 -81.36 36.22 9.06
C GLY A 79 -80.10 36.61 8.28
N GLU A 80 -79.91 37.90 7.98
CA GLU A 80 -78.68 38.41 7.34
C GLU A 80 -77.47 38.28 8.27
N THR A 81 -77.60 38.64 9.55
CA THR A 81 -76.51 38.50 10.52
C THR A 81 -76.10 37.04 10.72
N ASP A 82 -77.04 36.11 10.73
CA ASP A 82 -76.75 34.67 10.81
C ASP A 82 -76.08 34.13 9.54
N ARG A 83 -76.46 34.62 8.35
CA ARG A 83 -75.78 34.28 7.09
C ARG A 83 -74.35 34.79 7.09
N ILE A 84 -74.13 36.04 7.50
CA ILE A 84 -72.79 36.63 7.62
C ILE A 84 -71.95 35.87 8.65
N ARG A 85 -72.52 35.52 9.80
CA ARG A 85 -71.84 34.71 10.82
C ARG A 85 -71.41 33.35 10.27
N LYS A 86 -72.29 32.63 9.58
CA LYS A 86 -71.97 31.33 8.97
C LYS A 86 -70.89 31.42 7.89
N LEU A 87 -70.91 32.49 7.07
CA LEU A 87 -69.86 32.72 6.08
C LEU A 87 -68.50 32.97 6.74
N LEU A 88 -68.46 33.83 7.76
CA LEU A 88 -67.25 34.10 8.52
C LEU A 88 -66.73 32.83 9.21
N GLU A 89 -67.60 32.07 9.89
CA GLU A 89 -67.24 30.79 10.51
C GLU A 89 -66.68 29.80 9.48
N GLY A 90 -67.28 29.70 8.30
CA GLY A 90 -66.77 28.86 7.20
C GLY A 90 -65.40 29.31 6.69
N GLU A 91 -65.17 30.62 6.52
CA GLU A 91 -63.87 31.17 6.13
C GLU A 91 -62.80 30.93 7.21
N PHE A 92 -63.14 31.08 8.49
CA PHE A 92 -62.23 30.79 9.60
C PHE A 92 -61.88 29.30 9.63
N GLN A 93 -62.85 28.40 9.46
CA GLN A 93 -62.61 26.96 9.41
C GLN A 93 -61.74 26.57 8.22
N CYS A 94 -61.97 27.13 7.03
CA CYS A 94 -61.11 26.87 5.87
C CYS A 94 -59.68 27.34 6.11
N ARG A 95 -59.50 28.55 6.67
CA ARG A 95 -58.16 29.06 7.01
C ARG A 95 -57.48 28.21 8.07
N GLU A 96 -58.20 27.79 9.11
CA GLU A 96 -57.68 26.91 10.15
C GLU A 96 -57.21 25.57 9.57
N GLN A 97 -58.01 24.96 8.68
CA GLN A 97 -57.62 23.73 7.98
C GLN A 97 -56.39 23.92 7.10
N ASP A 98 -56.29 25.03 6.38
CA ASP A 98 -55.11 25.32 5.55
C ASP A 98 -53.85 25.53 6.39
N TRP A 99 -53.96 26.22 7.52
CA TRP A 99 -52.85 26.38 8.46
C TRP A 99 -52.45 25.06 9.11
N ASN A 100 -53.41 24.22 9.49
CA ASN A 100 -53.13 22.88 10.03
C ASN A 100 -52.43 22.00 9.00
N LYS A 101 -52.86 21.99 7.73
CA LYS A 101 -52.18 21.26 6.65
C LYS A 101 -50.74 21.73 6.45
N ARG A 102 -50.51 23.05 6.48
CA ARG A 102 -49.15 23.63 6.37
C ARG A 102 -48.28 23.26 7.56
N LEU A 103 -48.86 23.23 8.75
CA LEU A 103 -48.17 22.80 9.97
C LEU A 103 -47.77 21.33 9.88
N GLU A 104 -48.69 20.45 9.50
CA GLU A 104 -48.44 19.02 9.30
C GLU A 104 -47.36 18.76 8.23
N GLU A 105 -47.40 19.48 7.10
CA GLU A 105 -46.39 19.37 6.06
C GLU A 105 -45.02 19.85 6.54
N SER A 106 -44.97 20.97 7.28
CA SER A 106 -43.74 21.46 7.89
C SER A 106 -43.17 20.48 8.91
N ASP A 107 -44.01 19.86 9.75
CA ASP A 107 -43.60 18.86 10.73
C ASP A 107 -43.08 17.59 10.05
N ARG A 108 -43.71 17.17 8.94
CA ARG A 108 -43.22 16.05 8.11
C ARG A 108 -41.83 16.35 7.54
N MET A 109 -41.65 17.52 6.93
CA MET A 109 -40.35 17.94 6.37
C MET A 109 -39.27 17.99 7.47
N LEU A 110 -39.60 18.53 8.64
CA LEU A 110 -38.68 18.60 9.77
C LEU A 110 -38.29 17.20 10.27
N GLN A 111 -39.22 16.25 10.27
CA GLN A 111 -38.94 14.86 10.63
C GLN A 111 -38.05 14.17 9.58
N GLU A 112 -38.29 14.40 8.29
CA GLU A 112 -37.43 13.89 7.21
C GLU A 112 -36.00 14.43 7.35
N GLU A 113 -35.82 15.73 7.54
CA GLU A 113 -34.51 16.35 7.79
C GLU A 113 -33.82 15.77 9.03
N ARG A 114 -34.56 15.52 10.13
CA ARG A 114 -34.02 14.85 11.32
C ARG A 114 -33.51 13.45 11.01
N THR A 115 -34.25 12.67 10.22
CA THR A 115 -33.81 11.32 9.83
C THR A 115 -32.60 11.36 8.90
N GLU A 116 -32.54 12.32 7.97
CA GLU A 116 -31.38 12.50 7.09
C GLU A 116 -30.13 12.92 7.89
N CYS A 117 -30.26 13.85 8.84
CA CYS A 117 -29.17 14.23 9.74
C CYS A 117 -28.65 13.04 10.55
N GLN A 118 -29.53 12.18 11.03
CA GLN A 118 -29.16 10.97 11.75
C GLN A 118 -28.43 9.97 10.81
N ASN A 119 -28.91 9.78 9.59
CA ASN A 119 -28.26 8.91 8.59
C ASN A 119 -26.86 9.42 8.21
N LEU A 120 -26.71 10.74 7.99
CA LEU A 120 -25.42 11.38 7.71
C LEU A 120 -24.46 11.22 8.89
N ARG A 121 -24.95 11.37 10.12
CA ARG A 121 -24.16 11.14 11.34
C ARG A 121 -23.67 9.69 11.44
N ASP A 122 -24.53 8.71 11.14
CA ASP A 122 -24.16 7.30 11.19
C ASP A 122 -23.16 6.93 10.08
N MET A 123 -23.30 7.51 8.88
CA MET A 123 -22.30 7.37 7.81
C MET A 123 -20.96 7.97 8.20
N LEU A 124 -20.95 9.14 8.84
CA LEU A 124 -19.72 9.77 9.34
C LEU A 124 -19.02 8.89 10.38
N ILE A 125 -19.78 8.30 11.31
CA ILE A 125 -19.24 7.38 12.32
C ILE A 125 -18.63 6.13 11.66
N ARG A 126 -19.27 5.56 10.63
CA ARG A 126 -18.73 4.41 9.88
C ARG A 126 -17.43 4.78 9.17
N ALA A 127 -17.41 5.90 8.44
CA ALA A 127 -16.22 6.38 7.75
C ALA A 127 -15.05 6.65 8.72
N GLN A 128 -15.33 7.20 9.91
CA GLN A 128 -14.32 7.39 10.95
C GLN A 128 -13.73 6.06 11.44
N ARG A 129 -14.56 5.03 11.65
CA ARG A 129 -14.09 3.68 12.01
C ARG A 129 -13.26 3.04 10.90
N ASP A 130 -13.65 3.20 9.65
CA ASP A 130 -12.90 2.66 8.50
C ASP A 130 -11.52 3.32 8.38
N ILE A 131 -11.43 4.64 8.60
CA ILE A 131 -10.16 5.36 8.65
C ILE A 131 -9.28 4.85 9.79
N GLU A 132 -9.85 4.61 10.98
CA GLU A 132 -9.10 4.10 12.13
C GLU A 132 -8.60 2.66 11.87
N ASN A 133 -9.44 1.79 11.30
CA ASN A 133 -9.04 0.44 10.91
C ASN A 133 -7.91 0.46 9.86
N LEU A 134 -7.98 1.35 8.87
CA LEU A 134 -6.91 1.52 7.88
C LEU A 134 -5.62 2.04 8.52
N ARG A 135 -5.70 2.99 9.45
CA ARG A 135 -4.54 3.50 10.20
C ARG A 135 -3.90 2.38 11.03
N GLN A 136 -4.69 1.58 11.73
CA GLN A 136 -4.21 0.44 12.47
C GLN A 136 -3.53 -0.58 11.53
N GLY A 137 -4.15 -0.94 10.41
CA GLY A 137 -3.58 -1.87 9.43
C GLY A 137 -2.26 -1.39 8.85
N VAL A 138 -2.14 -0.10 8.51
CA VAL A 138 -0.87 0.49 8.05
C VAL A 138 0.18 0.47 9.16
N SER A 139 -0.21 0.76 10.41
CA SER A 139 0.72 0.72 11.55
C SER A 139 1.25 -0.69 11.82
N GLU A 140 0.40 -1.71 11.73
CA GLU A 140 0.78 -3.12 11.88
C GLU A 140 1.73 -3.55 10.74
N GLN A 141 1.45 -3.15 9.50
CA GLN A 141 2.32 -3.40 8.34
C GLN A 141 3.69 -2.74 8.51
N LEU A 142 3.75 -1.47 8.93
CA LEU A 142 5.01 -0.77 9.19
C LEU A 142 5.81 -1.45 10.31
N SER A 143 5.15 -1.89 11.38
CA SER A 143 5.80 -2.64 12.46
C SER A 143 6.37 -3.98 11.97
N SER A 144 5.59 -4.73 11.20
CA SER A 144 6.03 -6.00 10.59
C SER A 144 7.23 -5.79 9.66
N GLN A 145 7.22 -4.75 8.82
CA GLN A 145 8.33 -4.45 7.92
C GLN A 145 9.57 -3.99 8.69
N ALA A 146 9.42 -3.18 9.75
CA ALA A 146 10.52 -2.79 10.61
C ALA A 146 11.18 -4.01 11.28
N ASP A 147 10.38 -4.97 11.74
CA ASP A 147 10.88 -6.24 12.29
C ASP A 147 11.61 -7.08 11.25
N GLU A 148 11.11 -7.15 10.00
CA GLU A 148 11.80 -7.84 8.91
C GLU A 148 13.13 -7.19 8.58
N VAL A 149 13.18 -5.87 8.43
CA VAL A 149 14.42 -5.11 8.20
C VAL A 149 15.42 -5.38 9.33
N SER A 150 14.98 -5.34 10.59
CA SER A 150 15.82 -5.67 11.75
C SER A 150 16.40 -7.09 11.70
N ARG A 151 15.64 -8.08 11.19
CA ARG A 151 16.12 -9.46 10.99
C ARG A 151 17.16 -9.52 9.87
N ARG A 152 16.93 -8.85 8.75
CA ARG A 152 17.87 -8.78 7.61
C ARG A 152 19.17 -8.09 8.01
N ASP A 153 19.10 -7.01 8.78
CA ASP A 153 20.29 -6.31 9.28
C ASP A 153 21.16 -7.23 10.14
N LYS A 154 20.54 -8.02 11.03
CA LYS A 154 21.27 -9.03 11.84
C LYS A 154 21.91 -10.11 10.98
N GLU A 155 21.25 -10.53 9.90
CA GLU A 155 21.81 -11.50 8.95
C GLU A 155 22.98 -10.92 8.16
N ILE A 156 22.85 -9.68 7.66
CA ILE A 156 23.92 -8.93 6.99
C ILE A 156 25.14 -8.83 7.90
N GLU A 157 24.96 -8.48 9.17
CA GLU A 157 26.07 -8.39 10.13
C GLU A 157 26.74 -9.75 10.40
N ARG A 158 25.99 -10.86 10.41
CA ARG A 158 26.57 -12.22 10.49
C ARG A 158 27.39 -12.56 9.24
N LEU A 159 26.86 -12.27 8.06
CA LEU A 159 27.54 -12.50 6.79
C LEU A 159 28.82 -11.67 6.67
N LYS A 160 28.78 -10.39 7.06
CA LYS A 160 29.98 -9.53 7.14
C LYS A 160 31.05 -10.13 8.03
N LYS A 161 30.69 -10.64 9.22
CA LYS A 161 31.65 -11.33 10.10
C LYS A 161 32.23 -12.60 9.47
N HIS A 162 31.41 -13.37 8.76
CA HIS A 162 31.88 -14.57 8.07
C HIS A 162 32.83 -14.24 6.91
N ILE A 163 32.51 -13.22 6.11
CA ILE A 163 33.38 -12.71 5.04
C ILE A 163 34.72 -12.26 5.63
N ALA A 164 34.72 -11.46 6.70
CA ALA A 164 35.95 -11.01 7.35
C ALA A 164 36.82 -12.18 7.86
N ALA A 165 36.20 -13.23 8.41
CA ALA A 165 36.92 -14.43 8.84
C ALA A 165 37.53 -15.21 7.67
N LEU A 166 36.80 -15.35 6.55
CA LEU A 166 37.32 -15.98 5.33
C LEU A 166 38.45 -15.16 4.70
N GLU A 167 38.31 -13.84 4.63
CA GLU A 167 39.35 -12.93 4.14
C GLU A 167 40.64 -13.05 4.98
N GLN A 168 40.51 -13.15 6.31
CA GLN A 168 41.65 -13.38 7.20
C GLN A 168 42.29 -14.75 6.95
N SER A 169 41.49 -15.82 6.82
CA SER A 169 42.00 -17.17 6.54
C SER A 169 42.74 -17.25 5.20
N VAL A 170 42.21 -16.59 4.15
CA VAL A 170 42.89 -16.49 2.84
C VAL A 170 44.22 -15.75 2.97
N LYS A 171 44.26 -14.66 3.75
CA LYS A 171 45.49 -13.89 3.99
C LYS A 171 46.54 -14.71 4.75
N GLU A 172 46.13 -15.50 5.73
CA GLU A 172 47.00 -16.41 6.49
C GLU A 172 47.54 -17.53 5.59
N CYS A 173 46.67 -18.22 4.84
CA CYS A 173 47.06 -19.26 3.89
C CYS A 173 48.00 -18.71 2.80
N GLY A 174 47.77 -17.48 2.32
CA GLY A 174 48.67 -16.80 1.38
C GLY A 174 50.07 -16.54 1.95
N LYS A 175 50.18 -16.20 3.24
CA LYS A 175 51.48 -16.05 3.92
C LYS A 175 52.19 -17.40 4.04
N GLU A 176 51.49 -18.43 4.52
CA GLU A 176 52.03 -19.78 4.64
C GLU A 176 52.53 -20.32 3.29
N SER A 177 51.73 -20.17 2.23
CA SER A 177 52.13 -20.54 0.88
C SER A 177 53.37 -19.77 0.41
N SER A 178 53.44 -18.46 0.68
CA SER A 178 54.61 -17.64 0.34
C SER A 178 55.86 -18.11 1.08
N ASP A 179 55.76 -18.49 2.35
CA ASP A 179 56.89 -18.95 3.14
C ASP A 179 57.38 -20.33 2.67
N ILE A 180 56.46 -21.25 2.35
CA ILE A 180 56.78 -22.54 1.73
C ILE A 180 57.50 -22.35 0.39
N ILE A 181 57.03 -21.42 -0.46
CA ILE A 181 57.68 -21.11 -1.74
C ILE A 181 59.13 -20.66 -1.50
N LYS A 182 59.37 -19.72 -0.57
CA LYS A 182 60.73 -19.24 -0.26
C LYS A 182 61.64 -20.37 0.25
N ASP A 183 61.12 -21.26 1.09
CA ASP A 183 61.90 -22.39 1.60
C ASP A 183 62.24 -23.41 0.51
N LEU A 184 61.30 -23.66 -0.41
CA LEU A 184 61.54 -24.49 -1.60
C LEU A 184 62.56 -23.84 -2.54
N GLU A 185 62.49 -22.52 -2.78
CA GLU A 185 63.47 -21.78 -3.56
C GLU A 185 64.87 -21.88 -2.95
N ARG A 186 65.02 -21.62 -1.65
CA ARG A 186 66.30 -21.79 -0.92
C ARG A 186 66.84 -23.21 -0.98
N SER A 187 65.96 -24.21 -0.90
CA SER A 187 66.33 -25.62 -1.02
C SER A 187 66.81 -25.94 -2.44
N ASN A 188 66.09 -25.45 -3.46
CA ASN A 188 66.46 -25.62 -4.86
C ASN A 188 67.81 -24.96 -5.16
N GLU A 189 68.07 -23.75 -4.66
CA GLU A 189 69.38 -23.08 -4.78
C GLU A 189 70.53 -23.89 -4.13
N LYS A 190 70.27 -24.59 -3.01
CA LYS A 190 71.26 -25.48 -2.40
C LYS A 190 71.55 -26.68 -3.30
N LEU A 191 70.51 -27.34 -3.81
CA LEU A 191 70.65 -28.49 -4.71
C LEU A 191 71.36 -28.09 -6.02
N GLU A 192 71.08 -26.93 -6.58
CA GLU A 192 71.78 -26.41 -7.76
C GLU A 192 73.27 -26.13 -7.49
N ARG A 193 73.62 -25.71 -6.26
CA ARG A 193 75.04 -25.56 -5.85
C ARG A 193 75.73 -26.91 -5.70
N GLU A 194 75.06 -27.90 -5.10
CA GLU A 194 75.58 -29.26 -4.98
C GLU A 194 75.76 -29.95 -6.34
N LEU A 195 74.77 -29.80 -7.24
CA LEU A 195 74.87 -30.30 -8.62
C LEU A 195 76.07 -29.68 -9.35
N ARG A 196 76.26 -28.36 -9.25
CA ARG A 196 77.44 -27.68 -9.82
C ARG A 196 78.74 -28.19 -9.22
N HIS A 197 78.78 -28.41 -7.90
CA HIS A 197 79.96 -28.95 -7.22
C HIS A 197 80.29 -30.37 -7.69
N ILE A 198 79.30 -31.27 -7.77
CA ILE A 198 79.47 -32.65 -8.25
C ILE A 198 79.91 -32.66 -9.72
N HIS A 199 79.33 -31.82 -10.58
CA HIS A 199 79.81 -31.67 -11.96
C HIS A 199 81.28 -31.22 -12.01
N GLY A 200 81.68 -30.28 -11.15
CA GLY A 200 83.08 -29.87 -11.02
C GLY A 200 84.01 -31.03 -10.62
N LEU A 201 83.63 -31.82 -9.62
CA LEU A 201 84.39 -33.01 -9.21
C LEU A 201 84.47 -34.07 -10.31
N LEU A 202 83.40 -34.24 -11.08
CA LEU A 202 83.35 -35.15 -12.22
C LEU A 202 84.32 -34.70 -13.33
N ASP A 203 84.35 -33.41 -13.65
CA ASP A 203 85.28 -32.83 -14.62
C ASP A 203 86.74 -32.96 -14.17
N GLU A 204 87.02 -32.69 -12.89
CA GLU A 204 88.35 -32.89 -12.28
C GLU A 204 88.79 -34.37 -12.34
N SER A 205 87.86 -35.28 -12.05
CA SER A 205 88.09 -36.72 -12.14
C SER A 205 88.39 -37.14 -13.60
N HIS A 206 87.64 -36.63 -14.57
CA HIS A 206 87.90 -36.86 -16.00
C HIS A 206 89.27 -36.34 -16.42
N ARG A 207 89.63 -35.11 -16.05
CA ARG A 207 90.97 -34.54 -16.31
C ARG A 207 92.08 -35.38 -15.70
N THR A 208 91.90 -35.83 -14.46
CA THR A 208 92.88 -36.68 -13.75
C THR A 208 93.02 -38.03 -14.46
N ARG A 209 91.90 -38.67 -14.81
CA ARG A 209 91.88 -39.92 -15.58
C ARG A 209 92.60 -39.76 -16.92
N ASP A 210 92.30 -38.71 -17.66
CA ASP A 210 92.90 -38.45 -18.98
C ASP A 210 94.40 -38.15 -18.86
N GLY A 211 94.81 -37.41 -17.82
CA GLY A 211 96.22 -37.19 -17.47
C GLY A 211 96.96 -38.49 -17.12
N LEU A 212 96.35 -39.38 -16.33
CA LEU A 212 96.89 -40.70 -16.02
C LEU A 212 96.96 -41.58 -17.27
N LEU A 213 95.96 -41.56 -18.15
CA LEU A 213 95.98 -42.28 -19.43
C LEU A 213 97.12 -41.79 -20.32
N MET A 214 97.34 -40.48 -20.42
CA MET A 214 98.47 -39.90 -21.16
C MET A 214 99.81 -40.32 -20.55
N ARG A 215 99.95 -40.27 -19.22
CA ARG A 215 101.16 -40.75 -18.52
C ARG A 215 101.39 -42.24 -18.71
N ASN A 216 100.33 -43.05 -18.69
CA ASN A 216 100.41 -44.49 -18.93
C ASN A 216 100.86 -44.77 -20.37
N LYS A 217 100.27 -44.10 -21.37
CA LYS A 217 100.74 -44.16 -22.77
C LYS A 217 102.22 -43.77 -22.91
N GLN A 218 102.67 -42.74 -22.20
CA GLN A 218 104.09 -42.35 -22.18
C GLN A 218 104.96 -43.46 -21.61
N LEU A 219 104.63 -44.00 -20.44
CA LEU A 219 105.36 -45.10 -19.81
C LEU A 219 105.36 -46.37 -20.66
N GLU A 220 104.26 -46.70 -21.33
CA GLU A 220 104.20 -47.81 -22.29
C GLU A 220 105.14 -47.58 -23.48
N ALA A 221 105.21 -46.35 -24.00
CA ALA A 221 106.13 -45.98 -25.07
C ALA A 221 107.59 -46.07 -24.61
N ASP A 222 107.91 -45.56 -23.43
CA ASP A 222 109.23 -45.64 -22.80
C ASP A 222 109.62 -47.10 -22.54
N MET A 223 108.71 -47.93 -22.01
CA MET A 223 108.90 -49.37 -21.83
C MET A 223 109.13 -50.08 -23.17
N LYS A 224 108.39 -49.71 -24.22
CA LYS A 224 108.62 -50.24 -25.57
C LYS A 224 109.97 -49.79 -26.13
N SER A 225 110.45 -48.59 -25.81
CA SER A 225 111.78 -48.10 -26.17
C SER A 225 112.86 -48.86 -25.42
N LEU A 226 112.77 -48.95 -24.10
CA LEU A 226 113.69 -49.73 -23.27
C LEU A 226 113.70 -51.20 -23.68
N LYS A 227 112.55 -51.81 -24.01
CA LYS A 227 112.51 -53.17 -24.55
C LYS A 227 113.22 -53.27 -25.90
N ARG A 228 113.08 -52.28 -26.78
CA ARG A 228 113.82 -52.23 -28.05
C ARG A 228 115.31 -52.09 -27.82
N ASP A 229 115.74 -51.24 -26.89
CA ASP A 229 117.14 -51.02 -26.54
C ASP A 229 117.75 -52.24 -25.83
N PHE A 230 116.99 -52.84 -24.92
CA PHE A 230 117.35 -54.09 -24.26
C PHE A 230 117.40 -55.23 -25.26
N ASN A 231 116.42 -55.39 -26.16
CA ASN A 231 116.46 -56.41 -27.20
C ASN A 231 117.59 -56.15 -28.21
N LYS A 232 117.94 -54.90 -28.49
CA LYS A 232 119.15 -54.55 -29.26
C LYS A 232 120.40 -55.01 -28.51
N LYS A 233 120.53 -54.72 -27.22
CA LYS A 233 121.64 -55.17 -26.38
C LYS A 233 121.67 -56.69 -26.23
N VAL A 234 120.53 -57.34 -26.07
CA VAL A 234 120.42 -58.80 -26.04
C VAL A 234 120.75 -59.38 -27.41
N ALA A 235 120.37 -58.74 -28.51
CA ALA A 235 120.79 -59.15 -29.86
C ALA A 235 122.29 -58.91 -30.09
N GLU A 236 122.90 -57.87 -29.50
CA GLU A 236 124.36 -57.70 -29.47
C GLU A 236 125.05 -58.75 -28.58
N VAL A 237 124.48 -59.10 -27.44
CA VAL A 237 125.02 -60.10 -26.49
C VAL A 237 124.82 -61.53 -27.02
N ILE A 238 123.68 -61.86 -27.62
CA ILE A 238 123.40 -63.12 -28.32
C ILE A 238 124.14 -63.17 -29.66
N GLY A 239 124.37 -62.02 -30.31
CA GLY A 239 125.27 -61.87 -31.46
C GLY A 239 126.72 -62.18 -31.12
N ASN A 240 127.16 -61.86 -29.90
CA ASN A 240 128.49 -62.18 -29.36
C ASN A 240 128.56 -63.51 -28.58
N GLN A 241 127.50 -64.32 -28.61
CA GLN A 241 127.44 -65.62 -27.92
C GLN A 241 126.74 -66.69 -28.78
N LYS A 242 127.12 -66.76 -30.07
CA LYS A 242 126.76 -67.85 -31.00
C LYS A 242 128.01 -68.50 -31.60
N LEU A 243 128.79 -69.12 -30.73
CA LEU A 243 129.42 -70.41 -31.03
C LEU A 243 128.93 -71.39 -29.96
N GLN A 244 128.32 -72.48 -30.42
CA GLN A 244 127.88 -73.67 -29.68
C GLN A 244 126.38 -73.82 -29.36
N ARG A 245 125.87 -74.91 -29.97
CA ARG A 245 124.89 -75.90 -29.51
C ARG A 245 123.39 -75.65 -29.75
N ASN A 246 122.96 -76.24 -30.87
CA ASN A 246 122.05 -77.38 -30.98
C ASN A 246 120.95 -77.53 -29.93
N GLY A 247 119.70 -77.51 -30.41
CA GLY A 247 118.55 -78.10 -29.74
C GLY A 247 117.23 -77.75 -30.44
N PRO A 248 116.75 -78.57 -31.39
CA PRO A 248 115.33 -78.57 -31.78
C PRO A 248 114.53 -79.28 -30.67
N VAL A 249 113.19 -79.24 -30.76
CA VAL A 249 112.18 -79.90 -29.89
C VAL A 249 111.39 -78.90 -29.05
N GLN A 250 110.24 -78.47 -29.58
CA GLN A 250 108.95 -78.35 -28.86
C GLN A 250 107.91 -77.70 -29.79
N GLN A 251 107.47 -78.45 -30.81
CA GLN A 251 106.36 -78.05 -31.67
C GLN A 251 105.03 -78.70 -31.22
N ASP A 252 105.08 -79.80 -30.47
CA ASP A 252 103.88 -80.55 -30.04
C ASP A 252 103.20 -80.04 -28.76
N HIS A 253 103.91 -79.28 -27.89
CA HIS A 253 103.27 -78.69 -26.70
C HIS A 253 102.40 -77.47 -27.01
N ASN A 254 102.61 -76.82 -28.16
CA ASN A 254 101.87 -75.62 -28.51
C ASN A 254 100.46 -75.95 -29.04
N GLU A 255 100.31 -77.08 -29.75
CA GLU A 255 98.99 -77.56 -30.19
C GLU A 255 98.13 -78.05 -29.01
N GLU A 256 98.74 -78.68 -28.01
CA GLU A 256 98.03 -79.12 -26.80
C GLU A 256 97.61 -77.94 -25.92
N LEU A 257 98.43 -76.90 -25.82
CA LEU A 257 98.07 -75.62 -25.17
C LEU A 257 96.94 -74.89 -25.89
N GLU A 258 96.90 -74.90 -27.23
CA GLU A 258 95.79 -74.32 -27.98
C GLU A 258 94.52 -75.14 -27.88
N ARG A 259 94.61 -76.46 -27.82
CA ARG A 259 93.46 -77.34 -27.57
C ARG A 259 92.87 -77.09 -26.18
N LEU A 260 93.71 -77.04 -25.14
CA LEU A 260 93.32 -76.69 -23.78
C LEU A 260 92.72 -75.28 -23.67
N ARG A 261 93.25 -74.29 -24.42
CA ARG A 261 92.66 -72.93 -24.47
C ARG A 261 91.26 -72.93 -25.09
N ARG A 262 91.04 -73.66 -26.19
CA ARG A 262 89.70 -73.78 -26.79
C ARG A 262 88.73 -74.54 -25.88
N GLU A 263 89.21 -75.53 -25.14
CA GLU A 263 88.43 -76.32 -24.20
C GLU A 263 88.05 -75.50 -22.95
N ILE A 264 88.99 -74.74 -22.36
CA ILE A 264 88.70 -73.79 -21.27
C ILE A 264 87.71 -72.71 -21.72
N GLN A 265 87.85 -72.20 -22.95
CA GLN A 265 86.94 -71.18 -23.49
C GLN A 265 85.53 -71.75 -23.71
N ARG A 266 85.43 -73.02 -24.12
CA ARG A 266 84.15 -73.73 -24.22
C ARG A 266 83.51 -73.95 -22.84
N TYR A 267 84.27 -74.38 -21.83
CA TYR A 267 83.76 -74.51 -20.46
C TYR A 267 83.35 -73.19 -19.82
N ARG A 268 84.07 -72.09 -20.11
CA ARG A 268 83.66 -70.74 -19.68
C ARG A 268 82.32 -70.32 -20.27
N LEU A 269 82.09 -70.59 -21.56
CA LEU A 269 80.81 -70.30 -22.22
C LEU A 269 79.67 -71.19 -21.69
N GLU A 270 79.95 -72.47 -21.44
CA GLU A 270 78.96 -73.40 -20.87
C GLU A 270 78.57 -73.02 -19.44
N LEU A 271 79.54 -72.65 -18.59
CA LEU A 271 79.28 -72.15 -17.23
C LEU A 271 78.52 -70.83 -17.26
N SER A 272 78.88 -69.88 -18.14
CA SER A 272 78.16 -68.62 -18.27
C SER A 272 76.71 -68.82 -18.73
N ASN A 273 76.44 -69.79 -19.62
CA ASN A 273 75.09 -70.15 -20.02
C ASN A 273 74.31 -70.89 -18.92
N ARG A 274 75.00 -71.70 -18.10
CA ARG A 274 74.39 -72.35 -16.93
C ARG A 274 74.04 -71.33 -15.83
N ASP A 275 74.89 -70.35 -15.55
CA ASP A 275 74.59 -69.29 -14.58
C ASP A 275 73.41 -68.41 -15.02
N LEU A 276 73.32 -68.11 -16.32
CA LEU A 276 72.17 -67.40 -16.89
C LEU A 276 70.87 -68.20 -16.78
N ASN A 277 70.91 -69.52 -17.00
CA ASN A 277 69.75 -70.39 -16.81
C ASN A 277 69.42 -70.63 -15.32
N PHE A 278 70.43 -70.67 -14.45
CA PHE A 278 70.25 -70.84 -13.01
C PHE A 278 69.54 -69.63 -12.40
N ASN A 279 69.95 -68.41 -12.76
CA ASN A 279 69.28 -67.19 -12.28
C ASN A 279 67.82 -67.10 -12.75
N ARG A 280 67.51 -67.57 -13.97
CA ARG A 280 66.13 -67.60 -14.48
C ARG A 280 65.20 -68.50 -13.68
N MET A 281 65.70 -69.61 -13.14
CA MET A 281 64.92 -70.55 -12.32
C MET A 281 64.56 -70.01 -10.93
N PHE A 282 65.28 -68.99 -10.43
CA PHE A 282 65.06 -68.42 -9.09
C PHE A 282 64.43 -67.02 -9.09
N THR A 283 64.48 -66.26 -10.19
CA THR A 283 63.86 -64.92 -10.24
C THR A 283 62.38 -64.92 -10.68
N ASP A 284 61.90 -65.96 -11.36
CA ASP A 284 60.51 -66.04 -11.87
C ASP A 284 59.52 -66.69 -10.88
N LYS A 285 59.95 -67.10 -9.68
CA LYS A 285 59.04 -67.51 -8.60
C LYS A 285 58.95 -66.42 -7.53
N GLN A 286 58.26 -65.34 -7.86
CA GLN A 286 57.69 -64.45 -6.84
C GLN A 286 56.63 -65.23 -6.03
N PRO A 287 56.63 -65.16 -4.70
CA PRO A 287 55.62 -65.81 -3.88
C PRO A 287 54.26 -65.14 -4.11
N ILE A 288 53.26 -65.95 -4.49
CA ILE A 288 51.85 -65.55 -4.57
C ILE A 288 51.41 -65.14 -3.16
N HIS A 289 51.19 -63.84 -2.95
CA HIS A 289 50.59 -63.31 -1.73
C HIS A 289 49.14 -63.80 -1.66
N VAL A 290 48.84 -64.68 -0.69
CA VAL A 290 47.47 -65.11 -0.38
C VAL A 290 46.88 -64.08 0.58
N ASP A 291 45.91 -63.31 0.09
CA ASP A 291 45.10 -62.43 0.93
C ASP A 291 44.23 -63.26 1.88
N ARG A 292 44.48 -63.13 3.19
CA ARG A 292 43.65 -63.69 4.25
C ARG A 292 42.87 -62.53 4.90
N PRO A 293 41.52 -62.51 4.82
CA PRO A 293 40.74 -61.47 5.48
C PRO A 293 40.49 -61.89 6.94
N GLY A 294 40.91 -61.07 7.89
CA GLY A 294 40.64 -61.37 9.29
C GLY A 294 41.33 -60.43 10.27
N GLY A 295 40.59 -59.38 10.64
CA GLY A 295 40.36 -59.01 12.04
C GLY A 295 41.52 -58.53 12.90
N GLY A 296 41.36 -57.30 13.40
CA GLY A 296 41.63 -57.02 14.82
C GLY A 296 42.88 -56.20 15.11
N GLY A 297 42.62 -54.94 15.47
CA GLY A 297 43.13 -54.31 16.70
C GLY A 297 44.64 -54.33 16.97
N GLY A 298 45.26 -53.16 16.93
CA GLY A 298 46.58 -52.98 17.51
C GLY A 298 47.12 -51.58 17.26
N ALA A 299 47.07 -50.76 18.29
CA ALA A 299 47.69 -49.45 18.35
C ALA A 299 49.22 -49.51 18.17
N VAL A 300 49.83 -48.33 18.13
CA VAL A 300 51.21 -47.99 18.54
C VAL A 300 52.19 -47.60 17.40
N LEU A 301 52.55 -46.30 17.47
CA LEU A 301 53.81 -45.62 17.12
C LEU A 301 54.31 -45.57 15.66
N LYS A 302 54.43 -44.34 15.16
CA LYS A 302 55.37 -43.94 14.09
C LYS A 302 56.47 -43.07 14.69
N PRO A 303 57.74 -43.34 14.34
CA PRO A 303 58.68 -42.28 14.02
C PRO A 303 59.27 -42.43 12.61
N SER A 304 59.37 -41.25 11.97
CA SER A 304 60.38 -40.70 11.05
C SER A 304 61.20 -41.55 10.05
N HIS A 305 61.51 -40.83 8.95
CA HIS A 305 62.54 -41.02 7.91
C HIS A 305 62.18 -42.00 6.78
N SER A 306 62.55 -41.82 5.51
CA SER A 306 62.98 -40.71 4.65
C SER A 306 63.40 -41.37 3.33
N ALA A 307 63.13 -40.74 2.18
CA ALA A 307 63.73 -40.97 0.85
C ALA A 307 63.61 -42.40 0.25
N GLY A 308 63.20 -42.63 -0.99
CA GLY A 308 63.20 -41.80 -2.19
C GLY A 308 63.90 -42.60 -3.29
N THR A 309 63.16 -43.06 -4.31
CA THR A 309 63.71 -43.29 -5.66
C THR A 309 62.57 -43.39 -6.68
N ALA A 310 62.70 -42.61 -7.76
CA ALA A 310 61.76 -42.46 -8.87
C ALA A 310 61.84 -43.64 -9.87
N HIS A 311 60.77 -44.09 -10.53
CA HIS A 311 60.17 -43.67 -11.83
C HIS A 311 59.47 -44.95 -12.41
N PRO A 312 58.73 -44.97 -13.54
CA PRO A 312 57.86 -43.97 -14.18
C PRO A 312 56.45 -44.53 -14.57
N SER A 313 55.58 -43.65 -15.09
CA SER A 313 54.49 -43.94 -16.04
C SER A 313 53.36 -44.93 -15.65
N SER A 314 52.17 -44.40 -15.36
CA SER A 314 50.93 -44.98 -15.93
C SER A 314 49.76 -44.00 -15.89
N SER A 315 49.14 -43.89 -17.05
CA SER A 315 47.88 -43.24 -17.39
C SER A 315 46.76 -43.49 -16.36
N THR A 316 46.13 -42.41 -15.88
CA THR A 316 44.78 -42.47 -15.29
C THR A 316 43.98 -41.29 -15.82
N MET A 317 42.87 -41.64 -16.47
CA MET A 317 42.01 -40.76 -17.23
C MET A 317 41.23 -39.78 -16.33
N MET A 318 41.08 -38.56 -16.83
CA MET A 318 40.09 -37.58 -16.37
C MET A 318 38.68 -38.15 -16.58
N ALA A 319 38.01 -38.51 -15.50
CA ALA A 319 36.57 -38.78 -15.52
C ALA A 319 35.81 -37.45 -15.64
N MET A 320 35.54 -37.04 -16.88
CA MET A 320 34.58 -35.97 -17.17
C MET A 320 33.17 -36.45 -16.83
N LYS A 321 32.55 -35.83 -15.83
CA LYS A 321 31.16 -36.04 -15.48
C LYS A 321 30.28 -35.21 -16.42
N ARG A 322 29.75 -35.89 -17.43
CA ARG A 322 28.79 -35.36 -18.42
C ARG A 322 27.37 -35.36 -17.85
N GLU A 323 26.66 -34.28 -18.16
CA GLU A 323 25.23 -34.17 -18.46
C GLU A 323 24.18 -34.48 -17.37
N LYS A 324 23.36 -33.46 -17.09
CA LYS A 324 21.88 -33.55 -17.20
C LYS A 324 21.32 -32.17 -17.57
N THR A 325 21.27 -31.91 -18.86
CA THR A 325 20.37 -30.95 -19.50
C THR A 325 18.97 -31.57 -19.55
N VAL A 326 18.02 -30.99 -18.82
CA VAL A 326 16.59 -31.25 -19.02
C VAL A 326 15.97 -29.95 -19.55
N SER A 327 15.63 -30.01 -20.82
CA SER A 327 14.76 -29.09 -21.53
C SER A 327 13.30 -29.31 -21.13
N HIS A 328 12.60 -28.29 -20.63
CA HIS A 328 11.16 -28.13 -20.83
C HIS A 328 10.73 -26.65 -20.72
N LEU A 329 10.33 -26.07 -21.85
CA LEU A 329 9.42 -24.93 -22.00
C LEU A 329 7.95 -25.43 -21.88
N PRO A 330 6.91 -24.56 -21.93
CA PRO A 330 6.66 -23.33 -21.18
C PRO A 330 5.24 -23.34 -20.55
N SER A 331 4.96 -22.51 -19.54
CA SER A 331 3.59 -22.18 -19.13
C SER A 331 3.42 -20.68 -18.96
N GLN A 332 2.32 -20.21 -19.54
CA GLN A 332 1.85 -18.85 -19.74
C GLN A 332 1.59 -18.05 -18.46
N GLY A 333 1.85 -16.73 -18.53
CA GLY A 333 1.02 -15.68 -17.92
C GLY A 333 1.68 -14.82 -16.82
N PRO A 334 1.27 -13.55 -16.63
CA PRO A 334 0.78 -12.55 -17.58
C PRO A 334 1.75 -11.35 -17.74
N MET A 335 1.70 -10.71 -18.90
CA MET A 335 2.36 -9.42 -19.17
C MET A 335 1.80 -8.32 -18.27
N ILE A 336 2.69 -7.60 -17.59
CA ILE A 336 2.42 -6.25 -17.12
C ILE A 336 3.02 -5.32 -18.17
N CYS A 337 2.15 -4.66 -18.93
CA CYS A 337 2.50 -3.60 -19.86
C CYS A 337 3.02 -2.40 -19.06
N PHE A 338 4.30 -2.08 -19.22
CA PHE A 338 4.82 -0.76 -18.86
C PHE A 338 5.01 0.02 -20.16
N GLU A 339 4.16 1.03 -20.35
CA GLU A 339 4.30 2.02 -21.41
C GLU A 339 5.56 2.87 -21.20
N GLU A 340 6.29 3.03 -22.29
CA GLU A 340 7.40 3.93 -22.48
C GLU A 340 6.86 5.28 -23.00
N PRO A 341 7.27 6.44 -22.45
CA PRO A 341 7.15 7.69 -23.16
C PRO A 341 8.47 8.05 -23.85
N LYS A 342 8.36 8.24 -25.17
CA LYS A 342 9.41 8.70 -26.07
C LYS A 342 9.87 10.13 -25.77
N GLN A 343 11.20 10.29 -25.82
CA GLN A 343 11.99 11.30 -26.53
C GLN A 343 11.53 12.78 -26.51
N PHE A 344 12.40 13.66 -26.00
CA PHE A 344 12.81 14.88 -26.72
C PHE A 344 14.27 15.24 -26.40
N VAL A 345 14.94 15.81 -27.41
CA VAL A 345 16.40 15.87 -27.60
C VAL A 345 16.98 17.25 -27.11
N PRO A 346 18.21 17.69 -27.46
CA PRO A 346 19.25 18.06 -26.50
C PRO A 346 19.60 19.57 -26.49
N GLU A 347 20.26 20.08 -25.45
CA GLU A 347 21.21 21.19 -25.67
C GLU A 347 22.25 21.34 -24.55
N ARG A 348 23.52 21.36 -24.96
CA ARG A 348 24.68 21.69 -24.14
C ARG A 348 24.74 23.20 -23.95
N HIS A 349 25.00 23.68 -22.74
CA HIS A 349 25.94 24.80 -22.54
C HIS A 349 26.62 24.71 -21.16
N ARG A 350 27.94 24.90 -21.19
CA ARG A 350 28.90 24.92 -20.07
C ARG A 350 28.72 26.16 -19.18
N SER A 351 29.19 26.01 -17.92
CA SER A 351 29.83 27.02 -17.04
C SER A 351 28.97 28.24 -16.64
N SER A 352 28.92 28.73 -15.40
CA SER A 352 29.90 28.80 -14.30
C SER A 352 29.19 29.23 -13.00
N LEU A 353 29.78 28.90 -11.84
CA LEU A 353 29.59 29.54 -10.52
C LEU A 353 29.61 31.08 -10.61
N PRO A 354 28.87 31.83 -9.74
CA PRO A 354 29.39 32.17 -8.40
C PRO A 354 28.38 32.31 -7.23
N THR A 355 28.92 32.08 -6.02
CA THR A 355 28.79 32.74 -4.69
C THR A 355 27.47 33.39 -4.21
N PRO A 356 27.13 33.31 -2.89
CA PRO A 356 25.83 33.72 -2.38
C PRO A 356 25.83 35.13 -1.77
N GLN A 357 24.79 35.93 -2.01
CA GLN A 357 24.40 37.05 -1.14
C GLN A 357 22.88 37.31 -1.14
N SER A 358 22.38 37.39 0.09
CA SER A 358 21.24 38.14 0.65
C SER A 358 20.08 38.66 -0.22
N SER A 359 18.88 38.47 0.36
CA SER A 359 17.87 39.49 0.68
C SER A 359 16.50 39.36 0.03
N SER A 360 15.51 39.70 0.87
CA SER A 360 14.14 40.17 0.62
C SER A 360 13.06 39.16 0.24
N ASP A 361 12.15 39.00 1.20
CA ASP A 361 10.70 39.17 1.06
C ASP A 361 10.09 39.00 -0.33
N ARG A 362 9.26 37.95 -0.48
CA ARG A 362 8.01 38.02 -1.23
C ARG A 362 7.12 36.79 -1.04
N ASP A 363 5.96 37.05 -0.46
CA ASP A 363 4.64 36.51 -0.80
C ASP A 363 4.58 35.08 -1.40
N SER A 364 4.46 34.09 -0.52
CA SER A 364 3.98 32.75 -0.86
C SER A 364 2.44 32.72 -0.93
N ARG A 365 1.87 33.24 -2.02
CA ARG A 365 0.54 32.81 -2.50
C ARG A 365 0.70 31.57 -3.37
N PHE A 366 0.22 30.45 -2.86
CA PHE A 366 0.06 29.22 -3.63
C PHE A 366 -0.95 29.42 -4.78
N PRO A 367 -0.68 28.86 -5.98
CA PRO A 367 -1.67 28.83 -7.06
C PRO A 367 -2.70 27.73 -6.79
N SER A 368 -3.98 28.12 -6.79
CA SER A 368 -5.12 27.20 -6.78
C SER A 368 -5.24 26.51 -8.14
N ILE A 369 -5.07 25.19 -8.14
CA ILE A 369 -5.24 24.33 -9.32
C ILE A 369 -6.62 23.67 -9.18
N CYS A 370 -7.63 24.28 -9.79
CA CYS A 370 -8.90 23.62 -10.14
C CYS A 370 -9.67 24.55 -11.09
N SER A 371 -9.33 24.48 -12.38
CA SER A 371 -10.17 25.01 -13.47
C SER A 371 -10.43 23.87 -14.44
N THR A 372 -11.60 23.24 -14.31
CA THR A 372 -12.23 22.47 -15.39
C THR A 372 -13.25 23.40 -16.08
N PRO A 373 -13.26 23.49 -17.43
CA PRO A 373 -14.30 24.19 -18.14
C PRO A 373 -15.35 23.18 -18.59
N GLU A 374 -16.48 23.11 -17.89
CA GLU A 374 -17.68 22.55 -18.51
C GLU A 374 -18.89 23.46 -18.27
N GLN A 375 -19.38 23.93 -19.40
CA GLN A 375 -20.34 24.99 -19.58
C GLN A 375 -21.63 24.32 -20.05
N ARG A 376 -22.70 24.32 -19.24
CA ARG A 376 -24.09 24.55 -19.71
C ARG A 376 -25.13 24.57 -18.57
N GLN A 377 -25.73 25.77 -18.44
CA GLN A 377 -27.16 26.06 -18.21
C GLN A 377 -27.77 26.02 -16.79
N ARG A 378 -27.93 27.26 -16.25
CA ARG A 378 -29.06 27.83 -15.45
C ARG A 378 -29.16 27.48 -13.95
N PRO A 379 -29.89 28.30 -13.15
CA PRO A 379 -29.84 29.76 -13.01
C PRO A 379 -29.40 30.17 -11.59
N SER A 380 -28.72 31.30 -11.47
CA SER A 380 -28.29 31.86 -10.19
C SER A 380 -29.47 32.44 -9.39
N THR A 381 -29.87 31.79 -8.30
CA THR A 381 -30.51 32.47 -7.16
C THR A 381 -29.44 32.85 -6.17
N ASN A 382 -28.84 34.02 -6.42
CA ASN A 382 -27.79 34.60 -5.60
C ASN A 382 -28.42 35.21 -4.32
N ASN A 383 -28.81 34.37 -3.37
CA ASN A 383 -29.20 34.78 -2.02
C ASN A 383 -27.95 35.20 -1.24
N LYS A 384 -27.50 36.43 -1.50
CA LYS A 384 -26.63 37.14 -0.56
C LYS A 384 -27.40 37.31 0.74
N LEU A 385 -26.90 36.71 1.82
CA LEU A 385 -27.30 37.03 3.19
C LEU A 385 -27.09 38.54 3.43
N VAL A 386 -28.16 39.31 3.21
CA VAL A 386 -28.26 40.69 3.66
C VAL A 386 -28.63 40.63 5.13
N LYS A 387 -27.76 41.16 5.99
CA LYS A 387 -28.03 41.34 7.42
C LYS A 387 -29.35 42.14 7.58
N PRO A 388 -30.28 41.72 8.45
CA PRO A 388 -31.55 42.41 8.63
C PRO A 388 -31.32 43.86 9.08
N LYS A 389 -32.02 44.80 8.43
CA LYS A 389 -32.05 46.22 8.84
C LYS A 389 -32.58 46.31 10.28
N PRO A 390 -31.96 47.12 11.16
CA PRO A 390 -32.47 47.35 12.50
C PRO A 390 -33.88 47.99 12.42
N LEU A 391 -34.78 47.52 13.27
CA LEU A 391 -36.16 48.00 13.39
C LEU A 391 -36.19 49.50 13.73
N PRO A 392 -37.15 50.27 13.17
CA PRO A 392 -37.34 51.68 13.51
C PRO A 392 -37.61 51.85 15.02
N LYS A 393 -36.90 52.78 15.66
CA LYS A 393 -37.03 53.08 17.10
C LYS A 393 -38.43 53.56 17.51
N GLU A 394 -39.28 53.92 16.55
CA GLU A 394 -40.66 54.36 16.77
C GLU A 394 -41.61 53.20 17.19
N MET A 395 -41.19 51.94 17.02
CA MET A 395 -41.94 50.77 17.51
C MET A 395 -41.60 50.36 18.95
N LEU A 396 -40.61 50.99 19.59
CA LEU A 396 -40.18 50.64 20.96
C LEU A 396 -40.79 51.51 22.05
N PHE A 397 -41.55 52.56 21.69
CA PHE A 397 -42.25 53.38 22.66
C PHE A 397 -43.71 53.59 22.22
N SER A 398 -44.55 52.64 22.60
CA SER A 398 -46.00 52.82 22.66
C SER A 398 -46.49 52.37 24.03
N LYS A 399 -46.11 53.13 25.05
CA LYS A 399 -46.91 53.53 26.22
C LYS A 399 -46.05 54.32 27.20
#